data_AF-A0A946MZG3-F1
#
_entry.id   AF-A0A946MZG3-F1
#
_cell.length_a   1.000
_cell.length_b   1.000
_cell.length_c   1.000
_cell.angle_alpha   90.00
_cell.angle_beta   90.00
_cell.angle_gamma   90.00
#
_symmetry.space_group_name_H-M   'P 1'
#
loop_
_entity.id
_entity.type
_entity.pdbx_description
1 polymer ?
#
loop_
_entity_poly.entity_id
_entity_poly.type
_entity_poly.pdbx_seq_one_letter_code
_entity_poly.pdbx_strand_id
1 'polypeptide(L)'
;MPKIAYILLCHEDPDAIIEQAQYLTQSGDYIAIHFDKRSSDSAYRKIRSALVGMPNAALCQKRVKCAWGGWSLVQATLNTLRTGLAAFPSAVFHA
;
A
#
# COMPACT_ATOMS: atom_id res chain seq x y z
N MET A 1 -13.59 -15.15 10.74
CA MET A 1 -13.51 -13.71 11.06
C MET A 1 -13.28 -12.95 9.77
N PRO A 2 -13.82 -11.72 9.62
CA PRO A 2 -13.48 -10.87 8.48
C PRO A 2 -11.98 -10.55 8.50
N LYS A 3 -11.34 -10.56 7.33
CA LYS A 3 -9.95 -10.16 7.17
C LYS A 3 -9.85 -8.66 7.01
N ILE A 4 -8.83 -8.06 7.63
CA ILE A 4 -8.55 -6.64 7.51
C ILE A 4 -7.67 -6.41 6.28
N ALA A 5 -7.96 -5.35 5.51
CA ALA A 5 -7.06 -4.81 4.51
C ALA A 5 -6.51 -3.46 5.01
N TYR A 6 -5.26 -3.46 5.44
CA TYR A 6 -4.55 -2.25 5.87
C TYR A 6 -4.23 -1.36 4.67
N ILE A 7 -4.41 -0.06 4.81
CA ILE A 7 -4.05 0.93 3.79
C ILE A 7 -2.82 1.66 4.25
N LEU A 8 -1.70 1.44 3.57
CA LEU A 8 -0.44 2.08 3.91
C LEU A 8 -0.11 3.16 2.88
N LEU A 9 -0.13 4.42 3.32
CA LEU A 9 0.50 5.52 2.57
C LEU A 9 1.92 5.72 3.09
N CYS A 10 2.90 5.66 2.21
CA CYS A 10 4.30 5.75 2.58
C CYS A 10 5.10 6.55 1.53
N HIS A 11 6.23 7.10 1.93
CA HIS A 11 7.04 7.96 1.05
C HIS A 11 8.55 7.79 1.23
N GLU A 12 9.01 7.03 2.23
CA GLU A 12 10.43 6.81 2.52
C GLU A 12 10.65 5.38 3.03
N ASP A 13 11.92 4.97 3.13
CA ASP A 13 12.37 3.69 3.67
C ASP A 13 11.69 2.44 3.07
N PRO A 14 12.11 1.99 1.86
CA PRO A 14 11.53 0.82 1.22
C PRO A 14 11.73 -0.48 2.02
N ASP A 15 12.77 -0.60 2.84
CA ASP A 15 13.02 -1.81 3.63
C ASP A 15 12.02 -1.95 4.77
N ALA A 16 11.81 -0.87 5.53
CA ALA A 16 10.80 -0.85 6.58
C ALA A 16 9.37 -1.08 6.04
N ILE A 17 9.05 -0.54 4.85
CA ILE A 17 7.76 -0.79 4.20
C ILE A 17 7.57 -2.28 3.87
N ILE A 18 8.62 -2.94 3.38
CA ILE A 18 8.58 -4.37 3.03
C ILE A 18 8.42 -5.21 4.31
N GLU A 19 9.19 -4.92 5.35
CA GLU A 19 9.11 -5.61 6.64
C GLU A 19 7.71 -5.44 7.26
N GLN A 20 7.16 -4.23 7.25
CA GLN A 20 5.82 -3.97 7.77
C GLN A 20 4.75 -4.72 6.97
N ALA A 21 4.87 -4.78 5.63
CA ALA A 21 3.96 -5.54 4.79
C ALA A 21 4.04 -7.05 5.13
N GLN A 22 5.23 -7.60 5.34
CA GLN A 22 5.41 -8.99 5.75
C GLN A 22 4.78 -9.25 7.12
N TYR A 23 5.05 -8.39 8.09
CA TYR A 23 4.53 -8.54 9.45
C TYR A 23 2.99 -8.49 9.51
N LEU A 24 2.37 -7.47 8.91
CA LEU A 24 0.90 -7.28 8.96
C LEU A 24 0.14 -8.37 8.21
N THR A 25 0.81 -9.10 7.32
CA THR A 25 0.18 -10.13 6.52
C THR A 25 0.42 -11.55 7.05
N GLN A 26 1.24 -11.73 8.10
CA GLN A 26 1.48 -13.02 8.76
C GLN A 26 0.22 -13.63 9.37
N SER A 27 -0.71 -12.82 9.87
CA SER A 27 -2.01 -13.25 10.40
C SER A 27 -3.01 -13.70 9.32
N GLY A 28 -2.64 -13.56 8.04
CA GLY A 28 -3.52 -13.83 6.91
C GLY A 28 -4.38 -12.63 6.49
N ASP A 29 -4.18 -11.47 7.10
CA ASP A 29 -4.73 -10.17 6.68
C ASP A 29 -4.06 -9.65 5.40
N TYR A 30 -4.58 -8.56 4.86
CA TYR A 30 -4.19 -7.95 3.60
C TYR A 30 -3.59 -6.57 3.80
N ILE A 31 -2.80 -6.11 2.83
CA ILE A 31 -2.29 -4.74 2.79
C ILE A 31 -2.37 -4.17 1.38
N ALA A 32 -2.83 -2.92 1.26
CA ALA A 32 -2.79 -2.12 0.05
C ALA A 32 -1.87 -0.92 0.29
N ILE A 33 -0.84 -0.79 -0.56
CA ILE A 33 0.25 0.16 -0.34
C ILE A 33 0.23 1.22 -1.44
N HIS A 34 0.35 2.49 -1.07
CA HIS A 34 0.75 3.56 -1.98
C HIS A 34 2.08 4.13 -1.51
N PHE A 35 3.00 4.23 -2.48
CA PHE A 35 4.27 4.88 -2.32
C PHE A 35 4.23 6.19 -3.10
N ASP A 36 4.61 7.30 -2.46
CA ASP A 36 4.50 8.65 -3.04
C ASP A 36 5.23 8.75 -4.40
N LYS A 37 4.64 9.50 -5.34
CA LYS A 37 5.23 9.76 -6.66
C LYS A 37 6.40 10.77 -6.61
N ARG A 38 6.58 11.49 -5.51
CA ARG A 38 7.75 12.34 -5.23
C ARG A 38 8.97 11.50 -4.84
N SER A 39 8.74 10.34 -4.26
CA SER A 39 9.79 9.41 -3.84
C SER A 39 10.46 8.73 -5.02
N SER A 40 11.67 8.22 -4.81
CA SER A 40 12.51 7.70 -5.89
C SER A 40 11.89 6.50 -6.60
N ASP A 41 12.08 6.44 -7.92
CA ASP A 41 11.65 5.28 -8.72
C ASP A 41 12.42 4.00 -8.36
N SER A 42 13.65 4.12 -7.85
CA SER A 42 14.42 2.97 -7.35
C SER A 42 13.76 2.36 -6.11
N ALA A 43 13.35 3.18 -5.14
CA ALA A 43 12.63 2.69 -3.96
C ALA A 43 11.28 2.07 -4.35
N TYR A 44 10.53 2.71 -5.25
CA TYR A 44 9.28 2.15 -5.77
C TYR A 44 9.49 0.78 -6.43
N ARG A 45 10.52 0.63 -7.27
CA ARG A 45 10.86 -0.65 -7.90
C ARG A 45 11.25 -1.71 -6.88
N LYS A 46 12.01 -1.34 -5.84
CA LYS A 46 12.39 -2.25 -4.75
C LYS A 46 11.15 -2.81 -4.04
N ILE A 47 10.23 -1.93 -3.63
CA ILE A 47 8.96 -2.32 -3.02
C ILE A 47 8.18 -3.23 -3.97
N ARG A 48 7.99 -2.81 -5.23
CA ARG A 48 7.26 -3.60 -6.23
C ARG A 48 7.83 -5.01 -6.39
N SER A 49 9.16 -5.13 -6.50
CA SER A 49 9.83 -6.43 -6.65
C SER A 49 9.63 -7.33 -5.42
N ALA A 50 9.72 -6.78 -4.21
CA ALA A 50 9.53 -7.54 -2.98
C ALA A 50 8.09 -8.07 -2.82
N LEU A 51 7.09 -7.32 -3.29
CA LEU A 51 5.68 -7.68 -3.16
C LEU A 51 5.19 -8.72 -4.19
N VAL A 52 5.97 -9.05 -5.23
CA VAL A 52 5.55 -10.00 -6.29
C VAL A 52 5.15 -11.37 -5.71
N GLY A 53 5.81 -11.83 -4.65
CA GLY A 53 5.53 -13.11 -4.00
C GLY A 53 4.48 -13.05 -2.89
N MET A 54 3.85 -11.90 -2.64
CA MET A 54 2.96 -11.67 -1.51
C MET A 54 1.50 -11.56 -1.99
N PRO A 55 0.73 -12.67 -2.03
CA PRO A 55 -0.65 -12.66 -2.56
C PRO A 55 -1.62 -11.82 -1.74
N ASN A 56 -1.21 -11.45 -0.52
CA ASN A 56 -1.93 -10.61 0.43
C ASN A 56 -1.46 -9.14 0.43
N ALA A 57 -0.61 -8.74 -0.52
CA ALA A 57 -0.19 -7.36 -0.72
C ALA A 57 -0.58 -6.84 -2.11
N ALA A 58 -1.09 -5.61 -2.17
CA ALA A 58 -1.43 -4.94 -3.41
C ALA A 58 -0.75 -3.57 -3.49
N LEU A 59 0.03 -3.33 -4.56
CA LEU A 59 0.72 -2.05 -4.75
C LEU A 59 -0.04 -1.13 -5.71
N CYS A 60 -0.44 0.04 -5.21
CA CYS A 60 -1.13 1.06 -5.99
C CYS A 60 -0.25 1.59 -7.13
N GLN A 61 -0.69 1.38 -8.37
CA GLN A 61 0.00 1.87 -9.56
C GLN A 61 -0.28 3.36 -9.83
N LYS A 62 -1.47 3.85 -9.43
CA LYS A 62 -1.89 5.26 -9.59
C LYS A 62 -1.30 6.14 -8.48
N ARG A 63 0.04 6.25 -8.47
CA ARG A 63 0.79 7.08 -7.50
C ARG A 63 0.45 8.55 -7.63
N VAL A 64 0.46 9.25 -6.49
CA VAL A 64 0.14 10.68 -6.36
C VAL A 64 1.35 11.37 -5.72
N LYS A 65 1.66 12.60 -6.15
CA LYS A 65 2.65 13.44 -5.47
C LYS A 65 1.96 14.07 -4.26
N CYS A 66 2.20 13.58 -3.04
CA CYS A 66 1.48 14.09 -1.89
C CYS A 66 2.14 15.36 -1.32
N ALA A 67 1.28 16.28 -0.89
CA ALA A 67 1.62 17.41 -0.06
C ALA A 67 0.96 17.21 1.31
N TRP A 68 1.70 17.54 2.36
CA TRP A 68 1.21 17.45 3.73
C TRP A 68 -0.04 18.32 3.93
N GLY A 69 -1.06 17.76 4.57
CA GLY A 69 -2.36 18.42 4.75
C GLY A 69 -3.17 18.67 3.47
N GLY A 70 -2.69 18.24 2.30
CA GLY A 70 -3.32 18.52 1.01
C GLY A 70 -4.30 17.43 0.55
N TRP A 71 -5.21 17.80 -0.36
CA TRP A 71 -6.13 16.88 -1.04
C TRP A 71 -5.42 15.69 -1.72
N SER A 72 -4.16 15.86 -2.08
CA SER A 72 -3.34 14.78 -2.62
C SER A 72 -3.24 13.55 -1.72
N LEU A 73 -3.32 13.70 -0.39
CA LEU A 73 -3.34 12.58 0.54
C LEU A 73 -4.68 11.84 0.45
N VAL A 74 -5.79 12.56 0.40
CA VAL A 74 -7.12 11.98 0.16
C VAL A 74 -7.14 11.22 -1.17
N GLN A 75 -6.62 11.82 -2.23
CA GLN A 75 -6.53 11.17 -3.53
C GLN A 75 -5.65 9.91 -3.51
N ALA A 76 -4.53 9.92 -2.76
CA ALA A 76 -3.70 8.75 -2.55
C ALA A 76 -4.48 7.65 -1.84
N THR A 77 -5.13 7.95 -0.71
CA THR A 77 -5.99 7.01 0.02
C THR A 77 -7.06 6.40 -0.88
N LEU A 78 -7.79 7.21 -1.67
CA LEU A 78 -8.84 6.72 -2.58
C LEU A 78 -8.28 5.82 -3.70
N ASN A 79 -7.08 6.10 -4.20
CA ASN A 79 -6.43 5.25 -5.21
C ASN A 79 -5.99 3.91 -4.59
N THR A 80 -5.47 3.94 -3.37
CA THR A 80 -5.07 2.73 -2.63
C THR A 80 -6.27 1.90 -2.23
N LEU A 81 -7.35 2.52 -1.75
CA LEU A 81 -8.64 1.87 -1.47
C LEU A 81 -9.15 1.10 -2.69
N ARG A 82 -9.20 1.74 -3.87
CA ARG A 82 -9.64 1.07 -5.10
C ARG A 82 -8.73 -0.09 -5.50
N THR A 83 -7.42 0.05 -5.26
CA THR A 83 -6.44 -1.01 -5.52
C THR A 83 -6.70 -2.20 -4.59
N GLY A 84 -6.87 -1.94 -3.30
CA GLY A 84 -7.17 -2.95 -2.30
C GLY A 84 -8.54 -3.61 -2.52
N LEU A 85 -9.58 -2.86 -2.89
CA LEU A 85 -10.91 -3.41 -3.18
C LEU A 85 -10.89 -4.34 -4.40
N ALA A 86 -10.11 -4.00 -5.44
CA ALA A 86 -9.95 -4.85 -6.61
C ALA A 86 -9.20 -6.16 -6.28
N ALA A 87 -8.22 -6.11 -5.37
CA ALA A 87 -7.44 -7.28 -4.97
C ALA A 87 -8.15 -8.14 -3.90
N PHE A 88 -8.87 -7.50 -2.97
CA PHE A 88 -9.40 -8.08 -1.74
C PHE A 88 -10.88 -7.67 -1.54
N PRO A 89 -11.81 -8.11 -2.41
CA PRO A 89 -13.17 -7.59 -2.47
C PRO A 89 -14.03 -7.85 -1.22
N SER A 90 -13.66 -8.85 -0.41
CA SER A 90 -14.38 -9.24 0.82
C SER A 90 -13.74 -8.73 2.11
N ALA A 91 -12.72 -7.87 2.03
CA ALA A 91 -11.99 -7.38 3.19
C ALA A 91 -12.66 -6.14 3.82
N VAL A 92 -12.44 -5.96 5.12
CA VAL A 92 -12.77 -4.72 5.83
C VAL A 92 -11.54 -3.83 5.81
N PHE A 93 -11.69 -2.57 5.40
CA PHE A 93 -10.55 -1.66 5.20
C PHE A 93 -10.24 -0.86 6.46
N HIS A 94 -8.96 -0.79 6.82
CA HIS A 94 -8.43 0.04 7.89
C HIS A 94 -7.32 0.92 7.33
N ALA A 95 -7.41 2.23 7.52
CA ALA A 95 -6.50 3.22 6.96
C ALA A 95 -5.74 4.00 8.03
#